data_AF-A0A838SWA9-F1
#
_entry.id   AF-A0A838SWA9-F1
#
_cell.length_a   1.000
_cell.length_b   1.000
_cell.length_c   1.000
_cell.angle_alpha   90.00
_cell.angle_beta   90.00
_cell.angle_gamma   90.00
#
_symmetry.space_group_name_H-M   'P 1'
#
loop_
_entity.id
_entity.type
_entity.pdbx_description
1 polymer ?
#
loop_
_entity_poly.entity_id
_entity_poly.type
_entity_poly.pdbx_seq_one_letter_code
_entity_poly.pdbx_strand_id
1 'polypeptide(L)'
;MNWEFIVGRSLASAFGADAAVFALAAIGLNLHFGYTGLLNFGQVGFMALGAYGISVTVATLGFSLWWGLALGAALSVTLALLLGLPTLRLRADYLAIVTIAASEIVRFVARSVSMREITGGSFGLSDFADEFYAINPFPGGSYGLGLVQYSARGFWVITVGW
;
A
#
# COMPACT_ATOMS: atom_id res chain seq x y z
N MET A 1 32.47 4.33 -10.93
CA MET A 1 31.07 3.87 -10.80
C MET A 1 31.08 2.56 -10.04
N ASN A 2 30.42 2.47 -8.88
CA ASN A 2 30.52 1.30 -8.01
C ASN A 2 29.47 0.25 -8.42
N TRP A 3 29.85 -0.62 -9.35
CA TRP A 3 28.95 -1.63 -9.94
C TRP A 3 28.42 -2.62 -8.90
N GLU A 4 29.23 -3.02 -7.93
CA GLU A 4 28.81 -3.92 -6.85
C GLU A 4 27.70 -3.31 -6.00
N PHE A 5 27.80 -2.02 -5.70
CA PHE A 5 26.76 -1.30 -4.97
C PHE A 5 25.45 -1.21 -5.78
N ILE A 6 25.54 -0.90 -7.07
CA ILE A 6 24.37 -0.80 -7.96
C ILE A 6 23.67 -2.15 -8.04
N VAL A 7 24.40 -3.21 -8.38
CA VAL A 7 23.86 -4.56 -8.50
C VAL A 7 23.31 -5.05 -7.16
N GLY A 8 24.05 -4.83 -6.06
CA GLY A 8 23.62 -5.20 -4.71
C GLY A 8 22.33 -4.51 -4.29
N ARG A 9 22.18 -3.21 -4.56
CA ARG A 9 20.95 -2.44 -4.27
C ARG A 9 19.78 -2.85 -5.15
N SER A 10 20.02 -3.09 -6.44
CA SER A 10 18.99 -3.55 -7.37
C SER A 10 18.45 -4.93 -6.97
N LEU A 11 19.34 -5.87 -6.62
CA LEU A 11 18.95 -7.18 -6.11
C LEU A 11 18.23 -7.06 -4.76
N ALA A 12 18.71 -6.19 -3.86
CA ALA A 12 18.07 -5.95 -2.58
C ALA A 12 16.64 -5.40 -2.76
N SER A 13 16.42 -4.47 -3.69
CA SER A 13 15.09 -3.93 -3.98
C SER A 13 14.13 -4.95 -4.59
N ALA A 14 14.64 -5.97 -5.30
CA ALA A 14 13.81 -7.02 -5.91
C ALA A 14 13.07 -7.87 -4.87
N PHE A 15 13.60 -7.98 -3.64
CA PHE A 15 12.97 -8.64 -2.50
C PHE A 15 12.60 -7.66 -1.38
N GLY A 16 12.65 -6.36 -1.67
CA GLY A 16 12.37 -5.29 -0.71
C GLY A 16 10.87 -5.06 -0.48
N ALA A 17 10.57 -4.02 0.30
CA ALA A 17 9.21 -3.62 0.63
C ALA A 17 8.36 -3.32 -0.63
N ASP A 18 8.94 -2.61 -1.60
CA ASP A 18 8.26 -2.26 -2.85
C ASP A 18 7.82 -3.50 -3.63
N ALA A 19 8.68 -4.52 -3.68
CA ALA A 19 8.37 -5.79 -4.32
C ALA A 19 7.22 -6.51 -3.62
N ALA A 20 7.20 -6.54 -2.29
CA ALA A 20 6.09 -7.11 -1.52
C ALA A 20 4.77 -6.37 -1.78
N VAL A 21 4.78 -5.02 -1.85
CA VAL A 21 3.60 -4.21 -2.20
C VAL A 21 3.07 -4.55 -3.58
N PHE A 22 3.95 -4.66 -4.59
CA PHE A 22 3.55 -5.05 -5.94
C PHE A 22 3.12 -6.51 -6.02
N ALA A 23 3.71 -7.42 -5.24
CA ALA A 23 3.28 -8.81 -5.15
C ALA A 23 1.86 -8.92 -4.59
N LEU A 24 1.56 -8.20 -3.50
CA LEU A 24 0.20 -8.09 -2.95
C LEU A 24 -0.79 -7.51 -3.98
N ALA A 25 -0.38 -6.49 -4.73
CA ALA A 25 -1.18 -5.95 -5.80
C ALA A 25 -1.43 -6.99 -6.91
N ALA A 26 -0.41 -7.73 -7.33
CA ALA A 26 -0.54 -8.79 -8.33
C ALA A 26 -1.45 -9.93 -7.86
N ILE A 27 -1.38 -10.32 -6.58
CA ILE A 27 -2.26 -11.33 -5.98
C ILE A 27 -3.72 -10.86 -6.04
N GLY A 28 -4.00 -9.61 -5.63
CA GLY A 28 -5.37 -9.07 -5.71
C GLY A 28 -5.90 -8.95 -7.14
N LEU A 29 -5.02 -8.63 -8.10
CA LEU A 29 -5.39 -8.58 -9.51
C LEU A 29 -5.68 -9.98 -10.06
N ASN A 30 -4.88 -10.98 -9.70
CA ASN A 30 -5.12 -12.37 -10.04
C ASN A 30 -6.44 -12.87 -9.45
N LEU A 31 -6.74 -12.51 -8.20
CA LEU A 31 -8.01 -12.87 -7.55
C LEU A 31 -9.23 -12.37 -8.35
N HIS A 32 -9.20 -11.14 -8.84
CA HIS A 32 -10.28 -10.61 -9.69
C HIS A 32 -10.18 -11.14 -11.12
N PHE A 33 -9.15 -10.76 -11.86
CA PHE A 33 -9.07 -11.03 -13.29
C PHE A 33 -8.83 -12.52 -13.59
N GLY A 34 -7.95 -13.18 -12.83
CA GLY A 34 -7.59 -14.58 -13.04
C GLY A 34 -8.74 -15.54 -12.77
N TYR A 35 -9.51 -15.32 -11.70
CA TYR A 35 -10.63 -16.22 -11.35
C TYR A 35 -11.98 -15.80 -11.92
N THR A 36 -12.26 -14.49 -12.05
CA THR A 36 -13.58 -14.02 -12.49
C THR A 36 -13.60 -13.53 -13.94
N GLY A 37 -12.43 -13.35 -14.57
CA GLY A 37 -12.32 -12.79 -15.93
C GLY A 37 -12.68 -11.30 -16.02
N LEU A 38 -12.90 -10.63 -14.88
CA LEU A 38 -13.31 -9.23 -14.83
C LEU A 38 -12.10 -8.35 -14.52
N LEU A 39 -11.80 -7.43 -15.42
CA LEU A 39 -10.66 -6.55 -15.28
C LEU A 39 -11.00 -5.39 -14.34
N ASN A 40 -10.37 -5.36 -13.16
CA ASN A 40 -10.51 -4.29 -12.17
C ASN A 40 -9.26 -3.39 -12.20
N PHE A 41 -9.39 -2.18 -12.72
CA PHE A 41 -8.31 -1.18 -12.75
C PHE A 41 -8.31 -0.27 -11.50
N GLY A 42 -9.34 -0.39 -10.65
CA GLY A 42 -9.51 0.44 -9.46
C GLY A 42 -8.74 -0.02 -8.23
N GLN A 43 -7.98 -1.11 -8.33
CA GLN A 43 -7.27 -1.72 -7.21
C GLN A 43 -6.32 -0.75 -6.48
N VAL A 44 -5.68 0.15 -7.22
CA VAL A 44 -4.81 1.19 -6.63
C VAL A 44 -5.60 2.14 -5.72
N GLY A 45 -6.89 2.37 -5.97
CA GLY A 45 -7.76 3.15 -5.10
C GLY A 45 -7.97 2.49 -3.74
N PHE A 46 -8.13 1.16 -3.71
CA PHE A 46 -8.21 0.39 -2.45
C PHE A 46 -6.89 0.42 -1.69
N MET A 47 -5.76 0.26 -2.39
CA MET A 47 -4.43 0.39 -1.79
C MET A 47 -4.23 1.79 -1.18
N ALA A 48 -4.67 2.84 -1.87
CA ALA A 48 -4.60 4.21 -1.37
C ALA A 48 -5.46 4.40 -0.12
N LEU A 49 -6.69 3.88 -0.07
CA LEU A 49 -7.53 3.96 1.13
C LEU A 49 -6.94 3.21 2.33
N GLY A 50 -6.34 2.04 2.11
CA GLY A 50 -5.65 1.31 3.18
C GLY A 50 -4.45 2.11 3.72
N ALA A 51 -3.60 2.62 2.82
CA ALA A 51 -2.43 3.41 3.18
C ALA A 51 -2.80 4.72 3.89
N TYR A 52 -3.77 5.47 3.38
CA TYR A 52 -4.27 6.69 4.03
C TYR A 52 -5.05 6.40 5.31
N GLY A 53 -5.81 5.31 5.38
CA GLY A 53 -6.49 4.92 6.61
C GLY A 53 -5.52 4.72 7.77
N ILE A 54 -4.38 4.07 7.51
CA ILE A 54 -3.33 3.90 8.52
C ILE A 54 -2.61 5.23 8.77
N SER A 55 -2.06 5.85 7.72
CA SER A 55 -1.19 7.02 7.88
C SER A 55 -1.90 8.25 8.43
N VAL A 56 -3.16 8.52 8.04
CA VAL A 56 -3.94 9.64 8.62
C VAL A 56 -4.24 9.37 10.09
N THR A 57 -4.58 8.13 10.45
CA THR A 57 -4.90 7.76 11.84
C THR A 57 -3.71 7.96 12.76
N VAL A 58 -2.51 7.61 12.31
CA VAL A 58 -1.30 7.76 13.12
C VAL A 58 -0.72 9.16 13.02
N ALA A 59 -0.41 9.64 11.80
CA ALA A 59 0.33 10.88 11.61
C ALA A 59 -0.52 12.15 11.83
N THR A 60 -1.82 12.10 11.57
CA THR A 60 -2.71 13.27 11.69
C THR A 60 -3.55 13.22 12.95
N LEU A 61 -4.16 12.07 13.26
CA LEU A 61 -5.03 11.93 14.43
C LEU A 61 -4.28 11.54 15.71
N GLY A 62 -3.04 11.05 15.60
CA GLY A 62 -2.21 10.67 16.76
C GLY A 62 -2.67 9.39 17.46
N PHE A 63 -3.47 8.55 16.81
CA PHE A 63 -3.88 7.25 17.35
C PHE A 63 -2.84 6.17 17.06
N SER A 64 -2.94 5.04 17.78
CA SER A 64 -2.01 3.92 17.60
C SER A 64 -2.17 3.23 16.24
N LEU A 65 -1.12 2.52 15.82
CA LEU A 65 -1.05 1.78 14.56
C LEU A 65 -2.22 0.80 14.40
N TRP A 66 -2.63 0.16 15.50
CA TRP A 66 -3.72 -0.82 15.50
C TRP A 66 -5.07 -0.21 15.10
N TRP A 67 -5.35 1.01 15.57
CA TRP A 67 -6.51 1.77 15.11
C TRP A 67 -6.38 2.15 13.64
N GLY A 68 -5.18 2.49 13.20
CA GLY A 68 -4.87 2.72 11.78
C GLY A 68 -5.18 1.51 10.90
N LEU A 69 -4.80 0.30 11.32
CA LEU A 69 -5.11 -0.94 10.61
C LEU A 69 -6.62 -1.19 10.53
N ALA A 70 -7.32 -1.01 11.66
CA ALA A 70 -8.78 -1.17 11.70
C ALA A 70 -9.49 -0.17 10.78
N LEU A 71 -9.08 1.11 10.80
CA LEU A 71 -9.68 2.15 9.96
C LEU A 71 -9.35 1.94 8.47
N GLY A 72 -8.12 1.56 8.14
CA GLY A 72 -7.73 1.23 6.76
C GLY A 72 -8.56 0.06 6.19
N ALA A 73 -8.77 -0.99 6.99
CA ALA A 73 -9.65 -2.10 6.63
C ALA A 73 -11.10 -1.65 6.48
N ALA A 74 -11.62 -0.87 7.43
CA ALA A 74 -12.99 -0.35 7.39
C ALA A 74 -13.26 0.54 6.16
N LEU A 75 -12.32 1.42 5.81
CA LEU A 75 -12.42 2.26 4.60
C LEU A 75 -12.41 1.41 3.32
N SER A 76 -11.56 0.39 3.27
CA SER A 76 -11.46 -0.53 2.13
C SER A 76 -12.75 -1.34 1.95
N VAL A 77 -13.31 -1.88 3.04
CA VAL A 77 -14.60 -2.60 3.03
C VAL A 77 -15.73 -1.65 2.63
N THR A 78 -15.74 -0.43 3.16
CA THR A 78 -16.76 0.57 2.82
C THR A 78 -16.73 0.88 1.33
N LEU A 79 -15.56 1.12 0.74
CA LEU A 79 -15.43 1.33 -0.70
C LEU A 79 -15.84 0.08 -1.49
N ALA A 80 -15.50 -1.11 -1.00
CA ALA A 80 -15.85 -2.37 -1.64
C ALA A 80 -17.37 -2.59 -1.67
N LEU A 81 -18.09 -2.22 -0.61
CA LEU A 81 -19.55 -2.29 -0.58
C LEU A 81 -20.18 -1.21 -1.47
N LEU A 82 -19.66 0.02 -1.40
CA LEU A 82 -20.17 1.15 -2.18
C LEU A 82 -20.02 0.92 -3.68
N LEU A 83 -18.88 0.38 -4.13
CA LEU A 83 -18.64 0.06 -5.53
C LEU A 83 -19.16 -1.32 -5.93
N GLY A 84 -18.97 -2.33 -5.08
CA GLY A 84 -19.32 -3.72 -5.38
C GLY A 84 -20.80 -3.91 -5.65
N LEU A 85 -21.67 -3.42 -4.75
CA LEU A 85 -23.13 -3.57 -4.88
C LEU A 85 -23.70 -3.05 -6.22
N PRO A 86 -23.42 -1.81 -6.67
CA PRO A 86 -23.91 -1.32 -7.95
C PRO A 86 -23.22 -1.97 -9.16
N THR A 87 -21.94 -2.35 -9.03
CA THR A 87 -21.16 -2.88 -10.16
C THR A 87 -21.50 -4.33 -10.51
N LEU A 88 -22.11 -5.10 -9.60
CA LEU A 88 -22.60 -6.46 -9.88
C LEU A 88 -23.57 -6.54 -11.07
N ARG A 89 -24.20 -5.43 -11.46
CA ARG A 89 -25.15 -5.35 -12.58
C ARG A 89 -24.52 -4.90 -13.90
N LEU A 90 -23.22 -4.63 -13.93
CA LEU A 90 -22.52 -4.09 -15.09
C LEU A 90 -21.89 -5.19 -15.95
N ARG A 91 -21.77 -4.90 -17.25
CA ARG A 91 -20.91 -5.72 -18.14
C ARG A 91 -19.44 -5.39 -17.87
N ALA A 92 -18.54 -6.31 -18.23
CA ALA A 92 -17.10 -6.23 -17.95
C ALA A 92 -16.48 -4.88 -18.36
N ASP A 93 -16.83 -4.37 -19.55
CA ASP A 93 -16.28 -3.10 -20.05
C ASP A 93 -16.71 -1.89 -19.18
N TYR A 94 -17.96 -1.90 -18.71
CA TYR A 94 -18.46 -0.85 -17.82
C TYR A 94 -17.87 -0.95 -16.41
N LEU A 95 -17.66 -2.16 -15.92
CA LEU A 95 -16.97 -2.39 -14.64
C LEU A 95 -15.56 -1.80 -14.68
N ALA A 96 -14.81 -2.04 -15.76
CA ALA A 96 -13.47 -1.49 -15.94
C ALA A 96 -13.49 0.05 -15.86
N ILE A 97 -14.39 0.72 -16.59
CA ILE A 97 -14.52 2.19 -16.57
C ILE A 97 -14.85 2.70 -15.15
N VAL A 98 -15.82 2.08 -14.47
CA VAL A 98 -16.24 2.51 -13.13
C VAL A 98 -15.11 2.35 -12.11
N THR A 99 -14.33 1.26 -12.18
CA THR A 99 -13.22 1.04 -11.25
C THR A 99 -12.08 2.05 -11.46
N ILE A 100 -11.77 2.42 -12.71
CA ILE A 100 -10.83 3.52 -13.01
C ILE A 100 -11.32 4.81 -12.37
N ALA A 101 -12.56 5.21 -12.67
CA ALA A 101 -13.14 6.45 -12.16
C ALA A 101 -13.14 6.49 -10.63
N ALA A 102 -13.45 5.37 -9.96
CA ALA A 102 -13.41 5.29 -8.51
C ALA A 102 -12.00 5.50 -7.94
N SER A 103 -10.97 4.85 -8.49
CA SER A 103 -9.59 5.06 -8.07
C SER A 103 -9.10 6.49 -8.31
N GLU A 104 -9.58 7.09 -9.39
CA GLU A 104 -9.28 8.47 -9.75
C GLU A 104 -9.90 9.45 -8.76
N ILE A 105 -11.16 9.23 -8.34
CA ILE A 105 -11.82 10.02 -7.30
C ILE A 105 -11.03 9.94 -5.99
N VAL A 106 -10.62 8.74 -5.56
CA VAL A 106 -9.79 8.58 -4.36
C VAL A 106 -8.49 9.36 -4.48
N ARG A 107 -7.79 9.27 -5.61
CA ARG A 107 -6.56 10.02 -5.85
C ARG A 107 -6.78 11.53 -5.83
N PHE A 108 -7.85 12.02 -6.47
CA PHE A 108 -8.19 13.44 -6.49
C PHE A 108 -8.50 13.97 -5.09
N VAL A 109 -9.28 13.24 -4.30
CA VAL A 109 -9.58 13.60 -2.91
C VAL A 109 -8.30 13.63 -2.09
N ALA A 110 -7.46 12.59 -2.17
CA ALA A 110 -6.23 12.50 -1.41
C ALA A 110 -5.24 13.63 -1.74
N ARG A 111 -5.18 14.07 -3.00
CA ARG A 111 -4.28 15.15 -3.45
C ARG A 111 -4.89 16.55 -3.40
N SER A 112 -6.15 16.67 -3.00
CA SER A 112 -6.85 17.96 -2.95
C SER A 112 -6.18 18.91 -1.96
N VAL A 113 -6.11 20.20 -2.32
CA VAL A 113 -5.58 21.25 -1.44
C VAL A 113 -6.39 21.35 -0.15
N SER A 114 -7.71 21.12 -0.22
CA SER A 114 -8.60 21.16 0.96
C SER A 114 -8.31 20.01 1.94
N MET A 115 -7.74 18.91 1.45
CA MET A 115 -7.40 17.74 2.27
C MET A 115 -5.96 17.74 2.74
N ARG A 116 -5.15 18.75 2.36
CA ARG A 116 -3.69 18.75 2.59
C ARG A 116 -3.30 18.58 4.05
N GLU A 117 -4.03 19.18 4.98
CA GLU A 117 -3.75 19.05 6.42
C GLU A 117 -4.00 17.62 6.93
N ILE A 118 -4.89 16.88 6.27
CA ILE A 118 -5.27 15.53 6.66
C ILE A 118 -4.41 14.50 5.93
N THR A 119 -4.22 14.63 4.62
CA THR A 119 -3.58 13.61 3.77
C THR A 119 -2.13 13.95 3.39
N GLY A 120 -1.65 15.15 3.70
CA GLY A 120 -0.38 15.66 3.16
C GLY A 120 -0.47 16.09 1.69
N GLY A 121 -1.64 15.98 1.05
CA GLY A 121 -1.86 16.34 -0.34
C GLY A 121 -0.96 15.56 -1.30
N SER A 122 -0.24 16.28 -2.17
CA SER A 122 0.68 15.65 -3.13
C SER A 122 1.94 15.05 -2.50
N PHE A 123 2.31 15.46 -1.28
CA PHE A 123 3.49 14.95 -0.59
C PHE A 123 3.21 13.64 0.16
N GLY A 124 1.95 13.37 0.50
CA GLY A 124 1.57 12.24 1.34
C GLY A 124 2.03 12.39 2.80
N LEU A 125 1.95 11.28 3.54
CA LEU A 125 2.33 11.20 4.95
C LEU A 125 3.46 10.18 5.11
N SER A 126 4.42 10.47 5.99
CA SER A 126 5.61 9.61 6.22
C SER A 126 5.80 9.19 7.68
N ASP A 127 5.17 9.89 8.62
CA ASP A 127 5.41 9.74 10.06
C ASP A 127 4.36 8.85 10.73
N PHE A 128 4.26 7.59 10.29
CA PHE A 128 3.24 6.64 10.77
C PHE A 128 3.78 5.24 11.13
N ALA A 129 5.06 4.98 10.89
CA ALA A 129 5.65 3.65 10.99
C ALA A 129 6.42 3.40 12.29
N ASP A 130 6.49 4.37 13.20
CA ASP A 130 7.33 4.27 14.40
C ASP A 130 6.92 3.14 15.34
N GLU A 131 5.62 2.99 15.62
CA GLU A 131 5.12 1.86 16.41
C GLU A 131 5.42 0.50 15.76
N PHE A 132 5.35 0.43 14.42
CA PHE A 132 5.69 -0.78 13.66
C PHE A 132 7.17 -1.14 13.80
N TYR A 133 8.06 -0.14 13.80
CA TYR A 133 9.49 -0.36 14.01
C TYR A 133 9.86 -0.59 15.48
N ALA A 134 9.05 -0.11 16.43
CA ALA A 134 9.28 -0.29 17.86
C ALA A 134 9.13 -1.75 18.31
N ILE A 135 8.28 -2.53 17.63
CA ILE A 135 8.09 -3.97 17.87
C ILE A 135 9.09 -4.87 17.14
N ASN A 136 10.10 -4.29 16.49
CA ASN A 136 11.10 -5.05 15.74
C ASN A 136 11.95 -5.94 16.67
N PRO A 137 11.95 -7.27 16.52
CA PRO A 137 12.75 -8.17 17.35
C PRO A 137 14.24 -8.18 16.97
N PHE A 138 14.62 -7.63 15.82
CA PHE A 138 16.00 -7.66 15.34
C PHE A 138 16.83 -6.52 15.95
N PRO A 139 17.99 -6.82 16.56
CA PRO A 139 18.87 -5.79 17.09
C PRO A 139 19.45 -4.90 15.97
N GLY A 140 20.00 -3.75 16.36
CA GLY A 140 20.64 -2.83 15.42
C GLY A 140 21.80 -3.49 14.67
N GLY A 141 21.70 -3.55 13.34
CA GLY A 141 22.69 -4.20 12.49
C GLY A 141 22.32 -4.20 11.00
N SER A 142 23.20 -4.80 10.20
CA SER A 142 22.97 -5.11 8.79
C SER A 142 22.77 -6.62 8.64
N TYR A 143 21.71 -7.01 7.95
CA TYR A 143 21.32 -8.39 7.71
C TYR A 143 21.29 -8.67 6.22
N GLY A 144 21.89 -9.78 5.79
CA GLY A 144 21.92 -10.16 4.38
C GLY A 144 23.12 -11.04 4.03
N LEU A 145 23.20 -11.41 2.76
CA LEU A 145 24.24 -12.30 2.24
C LEU A 145 25.00 -11.60 1.12
N GLY A 146 26.33 -11.49 1.29
CA GLY A 146 27.23 -10.93 0.27
C GLY A 146 26.84 -9.51 -0.15
N LEU A 147 26.53 -9.35 -1.44
CA LEU A 147 26.17 -8.08 -2.08
C LEU A 147 24.80 -7.52 -1.66
N VAL A 148 23.93 -8.36 -1.08
CA VAL A 148 22.58 -7.97 -0.66
C VAL A 148 22.59 -7.78 0.85
N GLN A 149 22.38 -6.54 1.29
CA GLN A 149 22.40 -6.13 2.69
C GLN A 149 21.21 -5.23 3.00
N TYR A 150 20.53 -5.50 4.11
CA TYR A 150 19.38 -4.78 4.61
C TYR A 150 19.66 -4.21 5.99
N SER A 151 19.14 -3.02 6.29
CA SER A 151 19.12 -2.51 7.67
C SER A 151 18.18 -3.36 8.54
N ALA A 152 18.36 -3.33 9.86
CA ALA A 152 17.42 -3.99 10.80
C ALA A 152 15.94 -3.65 10.54
N ARG A 153 15.64 -2.39 10.19
CA ARG A 153 14.28 -1.96 9.80
C ARG A 153 13.85 -2.55 8.46
N GLY A 154 14.73 -2.55 7.46
CA GLY A 154 14.42 -3.14 6.15
C GLY A 154 14.21 -4.65 6.24
N PHE A 155 15.04 -5.34 7.02
CA PHE A 155 14.91 -6.78 7.26
C PHE A 155 13.62 -7.12 8.02
N TRP A 156 13.23 -6.29 8.98
CA TRP A 156 11.93 -6.40 9.65
C TRP A 156 10.75 -6.28 8.68
N VAL A 157 10.76 -5.25 7.81
CA VAL A 157 9.70 -5.08 6.79
C VAL A 157 9.63 -6.28 5.86
N ILE A 158 10.76 -6.84 5.44
CA ILE A 158 10.81 -8.04 4.60
C ILE A 158 10.24 -9.25 5.35
N THR A 159 10.61 -9.43 6.62
CA THR A 159 10.13 -10.55 7.43
C THR A 159 8.60 -10.52 7.65
N VAL A 160 8.02 -9.33 7.75
CA VAL A 160 6.56 -9.17 7.89
C VAL A 160 5.84 -9.20 6.54
N GLY A 161 6.47 -8.67 5.50
CA GLY A 161 5.88 -8.50 4.18
C GLY A 161 5.85 -9.75 3.30
N TRP A 162 6.68 -10.75 3.61
CA TRP A 162 6.79 -12.03 2.90
C TRP A 162 6.41 -13.20 3.80
#